data_AF-A0A7S0DXZ5-F1
#
_entry.id   AF-A0A7S0DXZ5-F1
#
_cell.length_a   1.000
_cell.length_b   1.000
_cell.length_c   1.000
_cell.angle_alpha   90.00
_cell.angle_beta   90.00
_cell.angle_gamma   90.00
#
_symmetry.space_group_name_H-M   'P 1'
#
loop_
_entity.id
_entity.type
_entity.pdbx_description
1 polymer ?
#
loop_
_entity_poly.entity_id
_entity_poly.type
_entity_poly.pdbx_seq_one_letter_code
_entity_poly.pdbx_strand_id
1 'polypeptide(L)'
;EVQGLPDTKIGNSALMEQQLLQTGEEAISKLAGRAAEVQGLVTANFAAKSLADVQAAFEKASASGAPGAVNAEVVKVHTLVREQAAQAVEDLKAVEMWLQIKTPEVADGNNFGVE
;
A
#
# COMPACT_ATOMS: atom_id res chain seq x y z
N GLU A 1 -39.21 -25.21 -27.07
CA GLU A 1 -37.83 -25.02 -26.57
C GLU A 1 -37.02 -24.42 -27.71
N VAL A 2 -36.40 -23.26 -27.58
CA VAL A 2 -35.29 -22.97 -26.67
C VAL A 2 -35.46 -21.56 -26.10
N GLN A 3 -35.55 -21.45 -24.78
CA GLN A 3 -35.52 -20.17 -24.06
C GLN A 3 -34.09 -19.62 -24.11
N GLY A 4 -33.93 -18.38 -24.59
CA GLY A 4 -32.67 -17.65 -24.52
C GLY A 4 -32.25 -17.45 -23.07
N LEU A 5 -31.04 -17.88 -22.73
CA LEU A 5 -30.41 -17.55 -21.46
C LEU A 5 -30.06 -16.06 -21.42
N PRO A 6 -30.23 -15.37 -20.28
CA PRO A 6 -30.05 -13.93 -20.19
C PRO A 6 -28.56 -13.55 -20.17
N ASP A 7 -28.19 -12.54 -20.97
CA ASP A 7 -26.88 -11.86 -21.14
C ASP A 7 -26.25 -11.25 -19.87
N THR A 8 -26.70 -11.65 -18.69
CA THR A 8 -26.37 -11.06 -17.38
C THR A 8 -24.91 -11.26 -16.97
N LYS A 9 -24.21 -12.30 -17.48
CA LYS A 9 -22.83 -12.60 -17.09
C LYS A 9 -21.78 -11.74 -17.79
N ILE A 10 -22.03 -11.31 -19.03
CA ILE A 10 -21.06 -10.51 -19.81
C ILE A 10 -21.01 -9.07 -19.28
N GLY A 11 -22.15 -8.50 -18.87
CA GLY A 11 -22.21 -7.17 -18.29
C GLY A 11 -21.43 -7.03 -16.98
N ASN A 12 -21.53 -8.02 -16.08
CA ASN A 12 -20.83 -7.97 -14.80
C ASN A 12 -19.30 -8.07 -14.92
N SER A 13 -18.78 -8.82 -15.91
CA SER A 13 -17.34 -8.99 -16.10
C SER A 13 -16.68 -7.70 -16.63
N ALA A 14 -17.29 -7.06 -17.62
CA ALA A 14 -16.79 -5.81 -18.18
C ALA A 14 -16.85 -4.65 -17.17
N LEU A 15 -17.91 -4.60 -16.37
CA LEU A 15 -18.04 -3.66 -15.25
C LEU A 15 -16.94 -3.85 -14.21
N MET A 16 -16.64 -5.10 -13.86
CA MET A 16 -15.58 -5.42 -12.90
C MET A 16 -14.20 -5.03 -13.43
N GLU A 17 -13.88 -5.36 -14.67
CA GLU A 17 -12.61 -4.95 -15.31
C GLU A 17 -12.45 -3.43 -15.35
N GLN A 18 -13.50 -2.69 -15.69
CA GLN A 18 -13.51 -1.22 -15.67
C GLN A 18 -13.24 -0.66 -14.26
N GLN A 19 -13.81 -1.26 -13.22
CA GLN A 19 -13.55 -0.87 -11.83
C GLN A 19 -12.10 -1.13 -11.42
N LEU A 20 -11.52 -2.27 -11.82
CA LEU A 20 -10.12 -2.60 -11.54
C LEU A 20 -9.16 -1.65 -12.27
N LEU A 21 -9.47 -1.28 -13.52
CA LEU A 21 -8.73 -0.27 -14.27
C LEU A 21 -8.78 1.10 -13.59
N GLN A 22 -9.97 1.55 -13.18
CA GLN A 22 -10.12 2.82 -12.47
C GLN A 22 -9.33 2.83 -11.14
N THR A 23 -9.43 1.74 -10.37
CA THR A 23 -8.68 1.58 -9.10
C THR A 23 -7.17 1.70 -9.32
N GLY A 24 -6.66 1.11 -10.41
CA GLY A 24 -5.28 1.25 -10.83
C GLY A 24 -4.86 2.67 -11.21
N GLU A 25 -5.69 3.37 -11.98
CA GLU A 25 -5.44 4.76 -12.39
C GLU A 25 -5.39 5.69 -11.17
N GLU A 26 -6.32 5.53 -10.24
CA GLU A 26 -6.33 6.24 -8.97
C GLU A 26 -5.06 5.93 -8.16
N ALA A 27 -4.66 4.65 -8.08
CA ALA A 27 -3.44 4.24 -7.39
C ALA A 27 -2.17 4.86 -7.98
N ILE A 28 -2.03 4.90 -9.30
CA ILE A 28 -0.91 5.56 -10.00
C ILE A 28 -0.90 7.06 -9.70
N SER A 29 -2.06 7.72 -9.80
CA SER A 29 -2.19 9.16 -9.63
C SER A 29 -1.73 9.65 -8.26
N LYS A 30 -1.91 8.82 -7.21
CA LYS A 30 -1.52 9.17 -5.83
C LYS A 30 -0.09 8.77 -5.45
N LEU A 31 0.65 8.00 -6.25
CA LEU A 31 1.99 7.50 -5.88
C LEU A 31 2.97 8.62 -5.51
N ALA A 32 3.03 9.69 -6.32
CA ALA A 32 3.93 10.81 -6.07
C ALA A 32 3.58 11.53 -4.77
N GLY A 33 2.29 11.73 -4.50
CA GLY A 33 1.79 12.32 -3.26
C GLY A 33 2.15 11.46 -2.04
N ARG A 34 1.93 10.14 -2.13
CA ARG A 34 2.30 9.20 -1.05
C ARG A 34 3.81 9.20 -0.77
N ALA A 35 4.64 9.25 -1.80
CA ALA A 35 6.10 9.30 -1.61
C ALA A 35 6.51 10.55 -0.82
N ALA A 36 5.92 11.72 -1.14
CA ALA A 36 6.16 12.95 -0.41
C ALA A 36 5.64 12.88 1.04
N GLU A 37 4.46 12.29 1.26
CA GLU A 37 3.90 12.07 2.59
C GLU A 37 4.80 11.18 3.45
N VAL A 38 5.21 10.02 2.94
CA VAL A 38 6.11 9.09 3.64
C VAL A 38 7.44 9.77 3.95
N GLN A 39 8.01 10.53 3.02
CA GLN A 39 9.22 11.31 3.29
C GLN A 39 9.03 12.33 4.41
N GLY A 40 7.86 13.00 4.46
CA GLY A 40 7.49 13.89 5.55
C GLY A 40 7.39 13.17 6.89
N LEU A 41 6.74 12.00 6.91
CA LEU A 41 6.60 11.15 8.10
C LEU A 41 7.95 10.66 8.62
N VAL A 42 8.86 10.27 7.73
CA VAL A 42 10.23 9.86 8.08
C VAL A 42 10.95 11.03 8.74
N THR A 43 10.95 12.20 8.10
CA THR A 43 11.60 13.41 8.63
C THR A 43 11.05 13.81 9.99
N ALA A 44 9.73 13.72 10.18
CA ALA A 44 9.06 14.15 11.41
C ALA A 44 9.20 13.17 12.59
N ASN A 45 9.30 11.86 12.32
CA ASN A 45 9.23 10.84 13.38
C ASN A 45 10.53 10.07 13.61
N PHE A 46 11.46 10.10 12.66
CA PHE A 46 12.77 9.44 12.77
C PHE A 46 13.89 10.47 12.97
N ALA A 47 13.71 11.36 13.95
CA ALA A 47 14.77 12.28 14.35
C ALA A 47 16.02 11.50 14.77
N ALA A 48 17.21 12.09 14.54
CA ALA A 48 18.48 11.52 14.95
C ALA A 48 18.59 11.50 16.50
N LYS A 49 18.09 10.42 17.11
CA LYS A 49 18.31 10.06 18.51
C LYS A 49 19.24 8.87 18.58
N SER A 50 20.12 8.83 19.56
CA SER A 50 20.89 7.62 19.81
C SER A 50 19.98 6.54 20.39
N LEU A 51 20.29 5.26 20.14
CA LEU A 51 19.57 4.16 20.77
C LEU A 51 19.69 4.21 22.30
N ALA A 52 20.80 4.76 22.83
CA ALA A 52 21.01 4.95 24.26
C ALA A 52 20.00 5.95 24.86
N ASP A 53 19.69 7.04 24.16
CA ASP A 53 18.70 8.04 24.63
C ASP A 53 17.29 7.44 24.67
N VAL A 54 16.95 6.63 23.67
CA VAL A 54 15.65 5.93 23.61
C VAL A 54 15.53 4.92 24.76
N GLN A 55 16.61 4.19 25.04
CA GLN A 55 16.67 3.24 26.16
C GLN A 55 16.56 3.95 27.51
N ALA A 56 17.32 5.02 27.72
CA ALA A 56 17.28 5.80 28.97
C ALA A 56 15.88 6.41 29.23
N ALA A 57 15.20 6.89 28.18
CA ALA A 57 13.84 7.40 28.28
C ALA A 57 12.85 6.29 28.69
N PHE A 58 12.99 5.09 28.12
CA PHE A 58 12.17 3.94 28.48
C PHE A 58 12.42 3.46 29.91
N GLU A 59 13.68 3.35 30.33
CA GLU A 59 14.05 2.95 31.70
C GLU A 59 13.49 3.94 32.73
N LYS A 60 13.59 5.24 32.46
CA LYS A 60 12.99 6.28 33.31
C LYS A 60 11.48 6.13 33.44
N ALA A 61 10.78 5.82 32.34
CA ALA A 61 9.33 5.59 32.35
C ALA A 61 8.96 4.29 33.08
N SER A 62 9.78 3.25 32.92
CA SER A 62 9.57 1.91 33.49
C SER A 62 9.90 1.82 34.98
N ALA A 63 10.77 2.69 35.49
CA ALA A 63 11.12 2.80 36.90
C ALA A 63 9.91 3.16 37.81
N SER A 64 8.78 3.56 37.23
CA SER A 64 7.50 3.74 37.93
C SER A 64 6.89 2.42 38.46
N GLY A 65 7.46 1.25 38.14
CA GLY A 65 7.09 -0.04 38.73
C GLY A 65 5.85 -0.68 38.11
N ALA A 66 5.32 -0.14 37.01
CA ALA A 66 4.19 -0.71 36.30
C ALA A 66 4.59 -2.04 35.60
N PRO A 67 3.95 -3.18 35.93
CA PRO A 67 4.16 -4.42 35.20
C PRO A 67 3.81 -4.23 33.72
N GLY A 68 4.72 -4.62 32.81
CA GLY A 68 4.47 -4.53 31.37
C GLY A 68 4.68 -3.15 30.75
N ALA A 69 5.53 -2.30 31.34
CA ALA A 69 5.91 -1.03 30.72
C ALA A 69 6.43 -1.26 29.28
N VAL A 70 5.85 -0.54 28.32
CA VAL A 70 6.21 -0.59 26.90
C VAL A 70 6.94 0.67 26.48
N ASN A 71 7.86 0.53 25.52
CA ASN A 71 8.54 1.68 24.96
C ASN A 71 7.57 2.45 24.03
N ALA A 72 7.01 3.54 24.53
CA ALA A 72 6.03 4.35 23.82
C ALA A 72 6.57 4.91 22.48
N GLU A 73 7.86 5.24 22.40
CA GLU A 73 8.47 5.72 21.16
C GLU A 73 8.51 4.63 20.10
N VAL A 74 8.90 3.41 20.49
CA VAL A 74 8.91 2.25 19.59
C VAL A 74 7.50 1.89 19.15
N VAL A 75 6.53 1.88 20.07
CA VAL A 75 5.12 1.59 19.75
C VAL A 75 4.56 2.60 18.73
N LYS A 76 4.83 3.90 18.94
CA LYS A 76 4.41 4.96 18.03
C LYS A 76 4.98 4.75 16.62
N VAL A 77 6.30 4.59 16.50
CA VAL A 77 6.97 4.44 15.21
C VAL A 77 6.56 3.14 14.52
N HIS A 78 6.47 2.03 15.26
CA HIS A 78 6.05 0.75 14.72
C HIS A 78 4.62 0.79 14.16
N THR A 79 3.68 1.42 14.87
CA THR A 79 2.30 1.58 14.41
C THR A 79 2.26 2.39 13.11
N LEU A 80 2.99 3.50 13.05
CA LEU A 80 3.10 4.33 11.85
C LEU A 80 3.65 3.55 10.66
N VAL A 81 4.76 2.82 10.84
CA VAL A 81 5.39 2.06 9.76
C VAL A 81 4.46 0.97 9.23
N ARG A 82 3.75 0.25 10.11
CA ARG A 82 2.82 -0.80 9.68
C ARG A 82 1.67 -0.26 8.83
N GLU A 83 1.10 0.85 9.25
CA GLU A 83 0.00 1.50 8.54
C GLU A 83 0.44 1.93 7.14
N GLN A 84 1.59 2.63 7.05
CA GLN A 84 2.14 3.10 5.78
C GLN A 84 2.57 1.93 4.87
N ALA A 85 3.08 0.84 5.44
CA ALA A 85 3.43 -0.36 4.68
C ALA A 85 2.19 -1.07 4.12
N ALA A 86 1.11 -1.20 4.90
CA ALA A 86 -0.15 -1.74 4.42
C ALA A 86 -0.72 -0.88 3.28
N GLN A 87 -0.71 0.44 3.49
CA GLN A 87 -0.87 1.53 2.53
C GLN A 87 -0.25 1.21 1.16
N ALA A 88 1.08 1.10 1.21
CA ALA A 88 1.90 0.89 0.03
C ALA A 88 1.64 -0.44 -0.67
N VAL A 89 1.41 -1.53 0.09
CA VAL A 89 1.15 -2.85 -0.49
C VAL A 89 -0.17 -2.87 -1.25
N GLU A 90 -1.23 -2.29 -0.71
CA GLU A 90 -2.53 -2.20 -1.40
C GLU A 90 -2.40 -1.44 -2.72
N ASP A 91 -1.72 -0.32 -2.67
CA ASP A 91 -1.55 0.53 -3.85
C ASP A 91 -0.65 -0.09 -4.91
N LEU A 92 0.43 -0.77 -4.52
CA LEU A 92 1.28 -1.49 -5.47
C LEU A 92 0.54 -2.66 -6.11
N LYS A 93 -0.34 -3.36 -5.37
CA LYS A 93 -1.18 -4.43 -5.94
C LYS A 93 -2.20 -3.88 -6.93
N ALA A 94 -2.79 -2.72 -6.65
CA ALA A 94 -3.68 -2.05 -7.59
C ALA A 94 -2.95 -1.66 -8.90
N VAL A 95 -1.73 -1.14 -8.80
CA VAL A 95 -0.89 -0.82 -9.97
C VAL A 95 -0.45 -2.08 -10.72
N GLU A 96 -0.04 -3.13 -10.03
CA GLU A 96 0.34 -4.41 -10.63
C GLU A 96 -0.83 -5.00 -11.44
N MET A 97 -2.02 -5.06 -10.85
CA MET A 97 -3.21 -5.55 -11.52
C MET A 97 -3.58 -4.68 -12.73
N TRP A 98 -3.46 -3.36 -12.63
CA TRP A 98 -3.69 -2.45 -13.75
C TRP A 98 -2.73 -2.70 -14.92
N LEU A 99 -1.45 -2.90 -14.63
CA LEU A 99 -0.45 -3.27 -15.64
C LEU A 99 -0.83 -4.60 -16.28
N GLN A 100 -1.17 -5.62 -15.49
CA GLN A 100 -1.55 -6.94 -15.99
C GLN A 100 -2.76 -6.90 -16.92
N ILE A 101 -3.78 -6.08 -16.62
CA ILE A 101 -4.96 -5.92 -17.49
C ILE A 101 -4.58 -5.20 -18.79
N LYS A 102 -3.68 -4.22 -18.73
CA LYS A 102 -3.25 -3.47 -19.92
C LYS A 102 -2.24 -4.20 -20.80
N THR A 103 -1.57 -5.23 -20.28
CA THR A 103 -0.66 -6.07 -21.06
C THR A 103 -1.48 -6.84 -22.11
N PRO A 104 -1.20 -6.66 -23.41
CA PRO A 104 -1.91 -7.37 -24.47
C PRO A 104 -1.55 -8.86 -24.51
N GLU A 105 -2.33 -9.64 -25.26
CA GLU A 105 -1.99 -11.03 -25.55
C GLU A 105 -0.64 -11.15 -26.27
N VAL A 106 0.04 -12.28 -26.05
CA VAL A 106 1.34 -12.55 -26.67
C VAL A 106 1.18 -12.69 -28.19
N ALA A 107 1.94 -11.89 -28.94
CA ALA A 107 1.98 -11.91 -30.40
C ALA A 107 3.41 -12.09 -30.94
N ASP A 108 3.53 -12.58 -32.18
CA ASP A 108 4.80 -12.88 -32.84
C ASP A 108 5.57 -11.61 -33.29
N GLY A 109 4.94 -10.44 -33.24
CA GLY A 109 5.56 -9.16 -33.62
C GLY A 109 4.93 -7.96 -32.94
N ASN A 110 5.62 -6.81 -33.00
CA ASN A 110 5.23 -5.56 -32.33
C ASN A 110 5.31 -5.59 -30.78
N ASN A 111 6.29 -6.31 -30.23
CA ASN A 111 6.45 -6.51 -28.78
C ASN A 111 7.21 -5.39 -28.05
N PHE A 112 7.59 -4.30 -28.73
CA PHE A 112 8.37 -3.21 -28.12
C PHE A 112 7.68 -2.55 -26.92
N GLY A 113 6.34 -2.48 -26.92
CA GLY A 113 5.57 -1.93 -25.80
C GLY A 113 5.22 -2.95 -24.70
N VAL A 114 5.69 -4.18 -24.82
CA VAL A 114 5.43 -5.30 -23.88
C VAL A 114 6.67 -5.66 -23.05
N GLU A 115 7.87 -5.54 -23.63
CA GLU A 115 9.16 -5.67 -22.92
C GLU A 115 9.52 -4.45 -22.06
#